data_AF-A0A948N3V8-F1
#
_entry.id   AF-A0A948N3V8-F1
#
_cell.length_a   1.000
_cell.length_b   1.000
_cell.length_c   1.000
_cell.angle_alpha   90.00
_cell.angle_beta   90.00
_cell.angle_gamma   90.00
#
_symmetry.space_group_name_H-M   'P 1'
#
loop_
_entity.id
_entity.type
_entity.pdbx_description
1 polymer ?
#
loop_
_entity_poly.entity_id
_entity_poly.type
_entity_poly.pdbx_seq_one_letter_code
_entity_poly.pdbx_strand_id
1 'polypeptide(L)'
;MSGAAAPNYNVSGQLASLSQSATLIGTPRVGIKETLGTGLLTTNATGSALAAESTATIDGLSFGLDSSLFIIPLSLLKISATTIQSYSQANSVGGLDASGHTTIAGLSLSGSALGNLVFDASLFVNPNPNTVLFNLAGLSIILNEQVASGDGVTFSGISTNAIAVRFNNFALGTGLANGAVIIGHTQAAAWAGQPSAPVPEPTTWAMLLLGFSTIGYAIRRRRLAFA
;
A
#
# COMPACT_ATOMS: atom_id res chain seq x y z
N MET A 1 -5.94 25.84 23.10
CA MET A 1 -5.66 24.39 23.11
C MET A 1 -4.57 24.15 22.08
N SER A 2 -3.39 23.69 22.48
CA SER A 2 -2.28 23.41 21.55
C SER A 2 -2.14 21.90 21.38
N GLY A 3 -2.37 21.41 20.17
CA GLY A 3 -2.01 20.04 19.75
C GLY A 3 -0.75 20.10 18.90
N ALA A 4 0.21 19.21 19.16
CA ALA A 4 1.35 19.00 18.28
C ALA A 4 1.00 17.92 17.26
N ALA A 5 1.40 18.11 15.99
CA ALA A 5 1.27 17.08 14.98
C ALA A 5 2.14 15.86 15.34
N ALA A 6 1.74 14.68 14.86
CA ALA A 6 2.56 13.48 15.00
C ALA A 6 3.94 13.70 14.35
N PRO A 7 5.04 13.19 14.94
CA PRO A 7 6.35 13.26 14.34
C PRO A 7 6.40 12.53 12.99
N ASN A 8 7.36 12.92 12.15
CA ASN A 8 7.70 12.14 10.97
C ASN A 8 8.13 10.73 11.38
N TYR A 9 7.80 9.74 10.56
CA TYR A 9 8.20 8.35 10.78
C TYR A 9 9.11 7.85 9.66
N ASN A 10 9.99 6.91 10.01
CA ASN A 10 10.81 6.12 9.11
C ASN A 10 10.98 4.73 9.72
N VAL A 11 10.23 3.76 9.20
CA VAL A 11 10.15 2.41 9.72
C VAL A 11 10.52 1.45 8.61
N SER A 12 11.49 0.59 8.87
CA SER A 12 11.88 -0.49 7.97
C SER A 12 11.85 -1.83 8.67
N GLY A 13 11.58 -2.88 7.89
CA GLY A 13 11.55 -4.25 8.36
C GLY A 13 12.08 -5.19 7.30
N GLN A 14 12.77 -6.25 7.72
CA GLN A 14 13.29 -7.27 6.83
C GLN A 14 12.95 -8.66 7.36
N LEU A 15 12.58 -9.54 6.44
CA LEU A 15 12.38 -10.97 6.68
C LEU A 15 13.24 -11.73 5.68
N ALA A 16 14.21 -12.51 6.17
CA ALA A 16 15.19 -13.18 5.31
C ALA A 16 14.56 -14.18 4.32
N SER A 17 13.50 -14.88 4.74
CA SER A 17 12.70 -15.73 3.88
C SER A 17 11.32 -16.01 4.49
N LEU A 18 10.34 -16.24 3.64
CA LEU A 18 9.03 -16.76 4.00
C LEU A 18 8.86 -18.12 3.32
N SER A 19 8.37 -19.11 4.05
CA SER A 19 7.93 -20.38 3.49
C SER A 19 6.61 -20.77 4.15
N GLN A 20 5.54 -20.70 3.37
CA GLN A 20 4.19 -21.04 3.79
C GLN A 20 3.66 -22.15 2.90
N SER A 21 2.95 -23.09 3.51
CA SER A 21 2.15 -24.07 2.77
C SER A 21 0.79 -24.21 3.42
N ALA A 22 -0.27 -24.08 2.63
CA ALA A 22 -1.63 -24.31 3.06
C ALA A 22 -2.24 -25.45 2.24
N THR A 23 -2.90 -26.40 2.92
CA THR A 23 -3.65 -27.46 2.25
C THR A 23 -5.14 -27.18 2.43
N LEU A 24 -5.81 -26.87 1.33
CA LEU A 24 -7.25 -26.69 1.25
C LEU A 24 -7.86 -28.04 0.84
N ILE A 25 -8.42 -28.78 1.80
CA ILE A 25 -8.97 -30.12 1.57
C ILE A 25 -10.39 -30.01 1.03
N GLY A 26 -10.64 -30.58 -0.15
CA GLY A 26 -11.94 -30.67 -0.79
C GLY A 26 -12.37 -32.13 -0.98
N THR A 27 -12.91 -32.78 0.05
CA THR A 27 -13.31 -34.21 0.03
C THR A 27 -12.10 -35.18 -0.16
N PRO A 28 -12.20 -36.49 0.15
CA PRO A 28 -11.02 -37.36 0.23
C PRO A 28 -10.31 -37.65 -1.12
N ARG A 29 -10.75 -37.06 -2.24
CA ARG A 29 -10.23 -37.33 -3.59
C ARG A 29 -9.66 -36.11 -4.33
N VAL A 30 -9.88 -34.90 -3.83
CA VAL A 30 -9.40 -33.65 -4.45
C VAL A 30 -8.86 -32.70 -3.37
N GLY A 31 -7.59 -32.32 -3.48
CA GLY A 31 -7.00 -31.30 -2.62
C GLY A 31 -6.36 -30.19 -3.44
N ILE A 32 -6.29 -28.99 -2.86
CA ILE A 32 -5.45 -27.91 -3.36
C ILE A 32 -4.39 -27.62 -2.31
N LYS A 33 -3.14 -27.53 -2.75
CA LYS A 33 -2.02 -27.09 -1.93
C LYS A 33 -1.51 -25.77 -2.49
N GLU A 34 -1.51 -24.76 -1.63
CA GLU A 34 -0.81 -23.52 -1.87
C GLU A 34 0.59 -23.60 -1.26
N THR A 35 1.58 -23.11 -1.99
CA THR A 35 2.93 -22.85 -1.51
C THR A 35 3.33 -21.42 -1.82
N LEU A 36 3.86 -20.72 -0.83
CA LEU A 36 4.42 -19.39 -0.99
C LEU A 36 5.82 -19.39 -0.38
N GLY A 37 6.79 -19.02 -1.19
CA GLY A 37 8.19 -18.91 -0.87
C GLY A 37 8.71 -17.53 -1.26
N THR A 38 9.46 -16.89 -0.38
CA THR A 38 10.25 -15.71 -0.72
C THR A 38 11.67 -15.88 -0.20
N GLY A 39 12.63 -15.28 -0.89
CA GLY A 39 13.89 -14.88 -0.27
C GLY A 39 13.68 -13.64 0.59
N LEU A 40 14.58 -12.66 0.47
CA LEU A 40 14.56 -11.46 1.29
C LEU A 40 13.31 -10.61 0.98
N LEU A 41 12.47 -10.41 2.00
CA LEU A 41 11.42 -9.42 1.99
C LEU A 41 11.91 -8.20 2.77
N THR A 42 11.94 -7.03 2.13
CA THR A 42 12.24 -5.74 2.76
C THR A 42 11.03 -4.83 2.64
N THR A 43 10.68 -4.15 3.71
CA THR A 43 9.62 -3.14 3.73
C THR A 43 10.19 -1.85 4.29
N ASN A 44 9.75 -0.74 3.73
CA ASN A 44 10.08 0.60 4.21
C ASN A 44 8.84 1.47 4.15
N ALA A 45 8.60 2.24 5.21
CA ALA A 45 7.53 3.22 5.27
C ALA A 45 8.07 4.50 5.90
N THR A 46 7.95 5.60 5.17
CA THR A 46 8.41 6.92 5.61
C THR A 46 7.30 7.93 5.41
N GLY A 47 7.16 8.90 6.31
CA GLY A 47 6.16 9.92 6.09
C GLY A 47 5.99 10.92 7.22
N SER A 48 5.01 11.78 7.00
CA SER A 48 4.50 12.85 7.84
C SER A 48 2.97 12.93 7.63
N ALA A 49 2.31 13.90 8.27
CA ALA A 49 0.89 14.14 8.02
C ALA A 49 0.58 14.57 6.56
N LEU A 50 1.54 15.19 5.87
CA LEU A 50 1.35 15.80 4.56
C LEU A 50 1.90 14.97 3.39
N ALA A 51 2.75 13.98 3.68
CA ALA A 51 3.35 13.15 2.66
C ALA A 51 3.79 11.82 3.25
N ALA A 52 3.55 10.73 2.54
CA ALA A 52 3.93 9.39 2.94
C ALA A 52 4.36 8.56 1.73
N GLU A 53 5.31 7.68 1.95
CA GLU A 53 5.84 6.74 0.97
C GLU A 53 5.97 5.35 1.62
N SER A 54 5.70 4.32 0.85
CA SER A 54 5.83 2.92 1.26
C SER A 54 6.40 2.09 0.12
N THR A 55 7.39 1.27 0.45
CA THR A 55 8.05 0.35 -0.48
C THR A 55 8.05 -1.06 0.10
N ALA A 56 7.74 -2.05 -0.73
CA ALA A 56 7.91 -3.46 -0.42
C ALA A 56 8.74 -4.12 -1.53
N THR A 57 9.88 -4.69 -1.17
CA THR A 57 10.77 -5.43 -2.08
C THR A 57 10.80 -6.90 -1.68
N ILE A 58 10.60 -7.79 -2.64
CA ILE A 58 10.68 -9.25 -2.48
C ILE A 58 11.72 -9.77 -3.45
N ASP A 59 12.78 -10.37 -2.93
CA ASP A 59 13.78 -11.08 -3.70
C ASP A 59 13.45 -12.57 -3.72
N GLY A 60 13.38 -13.16 -4.91
CA GLY A 60 13.14 -14.58 -5.14
C GLY A 60 11.73 -15.03 -4.73
N LEU A 61 10.71 -14.56 -5.43
CA LEU A 61 9.34 -15.07 -5.27
C LEU A 61 9.20 -16.47 -5.90
N SER A 62 8.56 -17.36 -5.17
CA SER A 62 8.06 -18.66 -5.62
C SER A 62 6.66 -18.86 -5.07
N PHE A 63 5.64 -18.76 -5.91
CA PHE A 63 4.27 -19.11 -5.57
C PHE A 63 3.81 -20.33 -6.39
N GLY A 64 3.11 -21.26 -5.75
CA GLY A 64 2.60 -22.48 -6.36
C GLY A 64 1.20 -22.82 -5.89
N LEU A 65 0.38 -23.28 -6.81
CA LEU A 65 -0.86 -23.97 -6.57
C LEU A 65 -0.80 -25.32 -7.25
N ASP A 66 -0.85 -26.36 -6.44
CA ASP A 66 -0.88 -27.73 -6.90
C ASP A 66 -2.21 -28.36 -6.49
N SER A 67 -2.78 -29.19 -7.36
CA SER A 67 -3.93 -30.02 -7.02
C SER A 67 -3.52 -31.48 -6.93
N SER A 68 -4.18 -32.22 -6.04
CA SER A 68 -4.09 -33.68 -5.99
C SER A 68 -5.41 -34.27 -6.47
N LEU A 69 -5.52 -34.52 -7.77
CA LEU A 69 -6.67 -35.22 -8.33
C LEU A 69 -6.36 -36.71 -8.37
N PHE A 70 -7.10 -37.54 -7.64
CA PHE A 70 -6.90 -38.99 -7.61
C PHE A 70 -5.44 -39.41 -7.34
N ILE A 71 -4.76 -38.72 -6.39
CA ILE A 71 -3.37 -38.99 -5.95
C ILE A 71 -2.30 -38.52 -6.95
N ILE A 72 -2.68 -38.02 -8.13
CA ILE A 72 -1.71 -37.45 -9.09
C ILE A 72 -1.55 -35.94 -8.79
N PRO A 73 -0.33 -35.48 -8.43
CA PRO A 73 -0.08 -34.06 -8.28
C PRO A 73 -0.05 -33.38 -9.65
N LEU A 74 -0.90 -32.38 -9.82
CA LEU A 74 -0.95 -31.54 -11.01
C LEU A 74 -0.69 -30.09 -10.59
N SER A 75 0.35 -29.48 -11.16
CA SER A 75 0.60 -28.06 -10.94
C SER A 75 -0.42 -27.23 -11.72
N LEU A 76 -1.27 -26.53 -10.99
CA LEU A 76 -2.31 -25.67 -11.56
C LEU A 76 -1.71 -24.34 -11.99
N LEU A 77 -0.93 -23.71 -11.11
CA LEU A 77 -0.33 -22.41 -11.33
C LEU A 77 1.00 -22.33 -10.60
N LYS A 78 2.02 -21.79 -11.24
CA LYS A 78 3.28 -21.37 -10.64
C LYS A 78 3.58 -19.96 -11.11
N ILE A 79 3.95 -19.11 -10.15
CA ILE A 79 4.41 -17.76 -10.40
C ILE A 79 5.79 -17.63 -9.74
N SER A 80 6.77 -17.15 -10.48
CA SER A 80 8.08 -16.83 -9.93
C SER A 80 8.55 -15.48 -10.43
N ALA A 81 9.34 -14.78 -9.63
CA ALA A 81 10.01 -13.55 -10.02
C ALA A 81 11.34 -13.42 -9.28
N THR A 82 12.35 -12.86 -9.94
CA THR A 82 13.67 -12.62 -9.34
C THR A 82 13.59 -11.52 -8.30
N THR A 83 12.95 -10.41 -8.64
CA THR A 83 12.72 -9.29 -7.73
C THR A 83 11.36 -8.66 -8.03
N ILE A 84 10.60 -8.38 -6.98
CA ILE A 84 9.36 -7.59 -7.05
C ILE A 84 9.58 -6.37 -6.17
N GLN A 85 9.23 -5.20 -6.69
CA GLN A 85 9.14 -3.97 -5.90
C GLN A 85 7.77 -3.35 -6.09
N SER A 86 7.05 -3.12 -5.00
CA SER A 86 5.86 -2.27 -4.99
C SER A 86 6.20 -0.95 -4.32
N TYR A 87 5.61 0.13 -4.81
CA TYR A 87 5.75 1.47 -4.26
C TYR A 87 4.40 2.18 -4.25
N SER A 88 4.15 2.91 -3.16
CA SER A 88 3.00 3.80 -3.02
C SER A 88 3.48 5.12 -2.43
N GLN A 89 3.01 6.23 -2.97
CA GLN A 89 3.20 7.57 -2.40
C GLN A 89 1.87 8.33 -2.32
N ALA A 90 1.79 9.23 -1.35
CA ALA A 90 0.74 10.22 -1.23
C ALA A 90 1.35 11.54 -0.76
N ASN A 91 0.86 12.66 -1.31
CA ASN A 91 1.32 14.00 -0.99
C ASN A 91 0.12 14.96 -0.94
N SER A 92 0.18 15.95 -0.06
CA SER A 92 -0.78 17.06 0.04
C SER A 92 -0.13 18.44 -0.20
N VAL A 93 1.19 18.50 -0.39
CA VAL A 93 1.94 19.74 -0.62
C VAL A 93 1.79 20.14 -2.09
N GLY A 94 1.08 21.26 -2.33
CA GLY A 94 0.81 21.75 -3.69
C GLY A 94 -0.41 21.10 -4.36
N GLY A 95 -1.11 20.22 -3.64
CA GLY A 95 -2.29 19.49 -4.12
C GLY A 95 -2.33 18.10 -3.49
N LEU A 96 -3.52 17.50 -3.45
CA LEU A 96 -3.68 16.11 -3.05
C LEU A 96 -3.38 15.21 -4.25
N ASP A 97 -2.33 14.41 -4.14
CA ASP A 97 -1.88 13.45 -5.14
C ASP A 97 -1.51 12.13 -4.47
N ALA A 98 -1.80 11.02 -5.14
CA ALA A 98 -1.36 9.71 -4.72
C ALA A 98 -1.10 8.85 -5.95
N SER A 99 0.03 8.15 -5.94
CA SER A 99 0.44 7.31 -7.06
C SER A 99 1.14 6.04 -6.57
N GLY A 100 1.05 5.01 -7.40
CA GLY A 100 1.66 3.73 -7.15
C GLY A 100 2.38 3.24 -8.39
N HIS A 101 3.35 2.36 -8.19
CA HIS A 101 3.95 1.62 -9.28
C HIS A 101 4.49 0.29 -8.79
N THR A 102 4.79 -0.59 -9.73
CA THR A 102 5.39 -1.88 -9.46
C THR A 102 6.46 -2.17 -10.49
N THR A 103 7.55 -2.76 -10.03
CA THR A 103 8.60 -3.33 -10.88
C THR A 103 8.68 -4.84 -10.63
N ILE A 104 8.66 -5.65 -11.69
CA ILE A 104 8.72 -7.12 -11.61
C ILE A 104 9.82 -7.64 -12.53
N ALA A 105 10.98 -7.97 -11.96
CA ALA A 105 12.09 -8.55 -12.71
C ALA A 105 11.97 -10.08 -12.77
N GLY A 106 12.12 -10.65 -13.98
CA GLY A 106 12.17 -12.10 -14.17
C GLY A 106 10.85 -12.81 -13.87
N LEU A 107 9.72 -12.15 -14.08
CA LEU A 107 8.40 -12.77 -13.94
C LEU A 107 8.31 -14.00 -14.86
N SER A 108 7.77 -15.10 -14.33
CA SER A 108 7.47 -16.31 -15.08
C SER A 108 6.19 -16.93 -14.53
N LEU A 109 5.34 -17.40 -15.45
CA LEU A 109 4.08 -18.06 -15.15
C LEU A 109 4.03 -19.41 -15.87
N SER A 110 3.61 -20.45 -15.16
CA SER A 110 3.40 -21.77 -15.73
C SER A 110 2.29 -22.51 -15.00
N GLY A 111 1.87 -23.65 -15.54
CA GLY A 111 0.86 -24.50 -14.91
C GLY A 111 -0.29 -24.85 -15.85
N SER A 112 -0.99 -25.91 -15.52
CA SER A 112 -2.07 -26.46 -16.34
C SER A 112 -3.30 -25.54 -16.43
N ALA A 113 -3.54 -24.68 -15.42
CA ALA A 113 -4.64 -23.73 -15.44
C ALA A 113 -4.48 -22.63 -16.50
N LEU A 114 -3.25 -22.45 -17.00
CA LEU A 114 -2.94 -21.51 -18.09
C LEU A 114 -3.13 -22.13 -19.48
N GLY A 115 -3.51 -23.42 -19.59
CA GLY A 115 -3.81 -24.06 -20.88
C GLY A 115 -2.62 -24.13 -21.84
N ASN A 116 -1.39 -24.33 -21.33
CA ASN A 116 -0.14 -24.26 -22.09
C ASN A 116 0.16 -22.89 -22.73
N LEU A 117 -0.53 -21.83 -22.31
CA LEU A 117 -0.17 -20.48 -22.72
C LEU A 117 1.23 -20.15 -22.19
N VAL A 118 2.15 -19.87 -23.12
CA VAL A 118 3.45 -19.31 -22.81
C VAL A 118 3.28 -17.80 -22.78
N PHE A 119 3.30 -17.22 -21.57
CA PHE A 119 3.34 -15.78 -21.41
C PHE A 119 4.78 -15.33 -21.44
N ASP A 120 5.11 -14.39 -22.34
CA ASP A 120 6.36 -13.64 -22.21
C ASP A 120 6.19 -12.62 -21.09
N ALA A 121 6.33 -13.11 -19.87
CA ALA A 121 6.17 -12.32 -18.67
C ALA A 121 7.31 -11.29 -18.49
N SER A 122 8.37 -11.36 -19.31
CA SER A 122 9.42 -10.34 -19.37
C SER A 122 8.94 -9.00 -19.97
N LEU A 123 7.78 -8.98 -20.64
CA LEU A 123 7.15 -7.75 -21.13
C LEU A 123 6.54 -6.90 -20.00
N PHE A 124 6.37 -7.47 -18.80
CA PHE A 124 5.68 -6.82 -17.68
C PHE A 124 6.62 -6.39 -16.57
N VAL A 125 7.81 -5.89 -16.91
CA VAL A 125 8.76 -5.37 -15.92
C VAL A 125 8.19 -4.16 -15.19
N ASN A 126 7.49 -3.26 -15.90
CA ASN A 126 6.82 -2.10 -15.31
C ASN A 126 5.37 -2.06 -15.82
N PRO A 127 4.47 -2.91 -15.29
CA PRO A 127 3.10 -2.96 -15.78
C PRO A 127 2.36 -1.66 -15.47
N ASN A 128 1.50 -1.23 -16.39
CA ASN A 128 0.60 -0.10 -16.15
C ASN A 128 -0.33 -0.39 -14.96
N PRO A 129 -0.90 0.64 -14.30
CA PRO A 129 -1.85 0.43 -13.22
C PRO A 129 -2.99 -0.51 -13.63
N ASN A 130 -3.30 -1.48 -12.76
CA ASN A 130 -4.37 -2.46 -12.92
C ASN A 130 -4.24 -3.34 -14.18
N THR A 131 -3.02 -3.73 -14.56
CA THR A 131 -2.79 -4.59 -15.72
C THR A 131 -3.31 -6.01 -15.47
N VAL A 132 -4.35 -6.43 -16.19
CA VAL A 132 -4.85 -7.81 -16.13
C VAL A 132 -3.96 -8.71 -16.97
N LEU A 133 -3.21 -9.60 -16.31
CA LEU A 133 -2.35 -10.57 -17.00
C LEU A 133 -3.13 -11.82 -17.41
N PHE A 134 -4.03 -12.29 -16.54
CA PHE A 134 -4.86 -13.46 -16.80
C PHE A 134 -6.22 -13.31 -16.12
N ASN A 135 -7.28 -13.78 -16.78
CA ASN A 135 -8.62 -13.83 -16.20
C ASN A 135 -9.45 -14.91 -16.91
N LEU A 136 -9.48 -16.12 -16.36
CA LEU A 136 -10.23 -17.24 -16.91
C LEU A 136 -10.57 -18.28 -15.84
N ALA A 137 -11.73 -18.92 -15.98
CA ALA A 137 -12.14 -20.08 -15.17
C ALA A 137 -12.04 -19.86 -13.65
N GLY A 138 -12.36 -18.64 -13.20
CA GLY A 138 -12.31 -18.27 -11.78
C GLY A 138 -10.92 -17.88 -11.25
N LEU A 139 -9.87 -17.94 -12.08
CA LEU A 139 -8.54 -17.43 -11.76
C LEU A 139 -8.34 -16.06 -12.41
N SER A 140 -7.94 -15.07 -11.60
CA SER A 140 -7.51 -13.77 -12.11
C SER A 140 -6.14 -13.41 -11.55
N ILE A 141 -5.26 -12.88 -12.40
CA ILE A 141 -3.95 -12.36 -12.04
C ILE A 141 -3.88 -10.92 -12.55
N ILE A 142 -3.72 -9.99 -11.62
CA ILE A 142 -3.62 -8.55 -11.91
C ILE A 142 -2.27 -8.06 -11.38
N LEU A 143 -1.54 -7.35 -12.22
CA LEU A 143 -0.25 -6.74 -11.92
C LEU A 143 -0.44 -5.24 -11.63
N ASN A 144 0.37 -4.71 -10.73
CA ASN A 144 0.33 -3.30 -10.32
C ASN A 144 -1.10 -2.84 -10.02
N GLU A 145 -1.83 -3.62 -9.23
CA GLU A 145 -3.18 -3.25 -8.85
C GLU A 145 -3.13 -2.03 -7.94
N GLN A 146 -3.86 -0.99 -8.31
CA GLN A 146 -3.89 0.27 -7.59
C GLN A 146 -5.33 0.60 -7.19
N VAL A 147 -5.53 0.77 -5.89
CA VAL A 147 -6.78 1.21 -5.30
C VAL A 147 -6.55 2.57 -4.69
N ALA A 148 -7.00 3.61 -5.38
CA ALA A 148 -7.05 4.95 -4.81
C ALA A 148 -8.10 5.01 -3.69
N SER A 149 -7.83 5.85 -2.71
CA SER A 149 -8.69 6.11 -1.56
C SER A 149 -8.68 7.60 -1.24
N GLY A 150 -9.73 8.05 -0.59
CA GLY A 150 -9.89 9.43 -0.17
C GLY A 150 -10.88 10.23 -0.98
N ASP A 151 -11.08 11.47 -0.54
CA ASP A 151 -12.09 12.39 -1.05
C ASP A 151 -11.52 13.39 -2.07
N GLY A 152 -10.19 13.41 -2.24
CA GLY A 152 -9.48 14.33 -3.12
C GLY A 152 -9.50 15.78 -2.64
N VAL A 153 -9.98 16.05 -1.41
CA VAL A 153 -10.14 17.40 -0.84
C VAL A 153 -9.45 17.53 0.51
N THR A 154 -9.68 16.57 1.41
CA THR A 154 -9.08 16.53 2.76
C THR A 154 -8.10 15.38 2.93
N PHE A 155 -8.18 14.38 2.07
CA PHE A 155 -7.43 13.14 2.18
C PHE A 155 -7.22 12.51 0.81
N SER A 156 -6.01 12.03 0.58
CA SER A 156 -5.64 11.21 -0.57
C SER A 156 -4.78 10.06 -0.11
N GLY A 157 -5.10 8.86 -0.57
CA GLY A 157 -4.31 7.68 -0.29
C GLY A 157 -4.38 6.67 -1.41
N ILE A 158 -3.45 5.74 -1.40
CA ILE A 158 -3.39 4.68 -2.39
C ILE A 158 -2.87 3.40 -1.75
N SER A 159 -3.44 2.28 -2.18
CA SER A 159 -2.86 0.97 -1.97
C SER A 159 -2.40 0.39 -3.29
N THR A 160 -1.22 -0.20 -3.30
CA THR A 160 -0.63 -0.84 -4.47
C THR A 160 -0.26 -2.28 -4.15
N ASN A 161 -0.73 -3.21 -4.97
CA ASN A 161 -0.36 -4.62 -4.92
C ASN A 161 0.47 -4.94 -6.17
N ALA A 162 1.69 -5.44 -5.99
CA ALA A 162 2.51 -5.82 -7.14
C ALA A 162 1.87 -6.94 -7.96
N ILE A 163 1.40 -8.00 -7.29
CA ILE A 163 0.68 -9.11 -7.92
C ILE A 163 -0.51 -9.47 -7.03
N ALA A 164 -1.71 -9.42 -7.61
CA ALA A 164 -2.93 -9.91 -6.99
C ALA A 164 -3.42 -11.15 -7.74
N VAL A 165 -3.38 -12.31 -7.07
CA VAL A 165 -3.93 -13.57 -7.58
C VAL A 165 -5.25 -13.81 -6.88
N ARG A 166 -6.35 -13.91 -7.63
CA ARG A 166 -7.70 -14.11 -7.09
C ARG A 166 -8.31 -15.40 -7.59
N PHE A 167 -9.05 -16.03 -6.69
CA PHE A 167 -9.77 -17.27 -6.90
C PHE A 167 -11.24 -17.04 -6.61
N ASN A 168 -12.09 -17.31 -7.60
CA ASN A 168 -13.53 -17.32 -7.46
C ASN A 168 -14.05 -18.61 -8.07
N ASN A 169 -14.41 -19.56 -7.21
CA ASN A 169 -14.77 -20.92 -7.57
C ASN A 169 -13.70 -21.62 -8.44
N PHE A 170 -12.43 -21.38 -8.13
CA PHE A 170 -11.28 -21.90 -8.85
C PHE A 170 -11.01 -23.39 -8.53
N ALA A 171 -10.11 -24.00 -9.32
CA ALA A 171 -9.81 -25.43 -9.47
C ALA A 171 -10.81 -26.18 -10.35
N LEU A 172 -10.82 -25.82 -11.64
CA LEU A 172 -11.51 -26.55 -12.70
C LEU A 172 -13.04 -26.57 -12.56
N GLY A 173 -13.63 -25.49 -12.04
CA GLY A 173 -15.10 -25.36 -11.89
C GLY A 173 -15.70 -26.14 -10.73
N THR A 174 -14.85 -26.73 -9.86
CA THR A 174 -15.30 -27.50 -8.68
C THR A 174 -15.60 -26.64 -7.45
N GLY A 175 -15.30 -25.33 -7.48
CA GLY A 175 -15.58 -24.43 -6.37
C GLY A 175 -14.63 -24.56 -5.17
N LEU A 176 -13.49 -25.26 -5.32
CA LEU A 176 -12.63 -25.64 -4.21
C LEU A 176 -11.73 -24.52 -3.68
N ALA A 177 -11.40 -23.51 -4.50
CA ALA A 177 -10.62 -22.36 -4.08
C ALA A 177 -11.39 -21.05 -4.26
N ASN A 178 -11.53 -20.32 -3.16
CA ASN A 178 -12.06 -18.97 -3.10
C ASN A 178 -11.15 -18.12 -2.22
N GLY A 179 -10.80 -16.92 -2.68
CA GLY A 179 -9.93 -16.01 -1.93
C GLY A 179 -8.96 -15.25 -2.81
N ALA A 180 -7.92 -14.71 -2.19
CA ALA A 180 -6.87 -13.99 -2.89
C ALA A 180 -5.52 -14.18 -2.21
N VAL A 181 -4.47 -14.19 -3.01
CA VAL A 181 -3.06 -14.09 -2.59
C VAL A 181 -2.55 -12.76 -3.11
N ILE A 182 -2.10 -11.91 -2.19
CA ILE A 182 -1.59 -10.57 -2.47
C ILE A 182 -0.09 -10.56 -2.20
N ILE A 183 0.69 -10.14 -3.19
CA ILE A 183 2.16 -10.14 -3.15
C ILE A 183 2.65 -8.71 -3.38
N GLY A 184 3.57 -8.26 -2.53
CA GLY A 184 4.16 -6.92 -2.61
C GLY A 184 3.12 -5.83 -2.38
N HIS A 185 2.52 -5.79 -1.18
CA HIS A 185 1.54 -4.78 -0.81
C HIS A 185 2.21 -3.55 -0.21
N THR A 186 1.81 -2.36 -0.66
CA THR A 186 2.18 -1.07 -0.08
C THR A 186 0.96 -0.17 0.04
N GLN A 187 1.03 0.78 0.97
CA GLN A 187 -0.01 1.77 1.16
C GLN A 187 0.61 3.11 1.59
N ALA A 188 0.08 4.20 1.06
CA ALA A 188 0.43 5.55 1.46
C ALA A 188 -0.81 6.43 1.58
N ALA A 189 -0.75 7.41 2.47
CA ALA A 189 -1.84 8.32 2.80
C ALA A 189 -1.30 9.70 3.18
N ALA A 190 -1.96 10.75 2.71
CA ALA A 190 -1.67 12.14 3.06
C ALA A 190 -2.98 12.89 3.35
N TRP A 191 -2.92 13.83 4.29
CA TRP A 191 -4.04 14.69 4.64
C TRP A 191 -3.75 16.11 4.21
N ALA A 192 -4.80 16.82 3.76
CA ALA A 192 -4.70 18.25 3.56
C ALA A 192 -4.23 18.91 4.86
N GLY A 193 -3.21 19.76 4.74
CA GLY A 193 -2.66 20.44 5.90
C GLY A 193 -3.76 21.18 6.66
N GLN A 194 -3.84 20.95 7.97
CA GLN A 194 -4.65 21.81 8.83
C GLN A 194 -4.20 23.25 8.62
N PRO A 195 -5.11 24.23 8.47
CA PRO A 195 -4.71 25.62 8.49
C PRO A 195 -3.92 25.85 9.77
N SER A 196 -2.67 26.30 9.66
CA SER A 196 -1.94 26.76 10.85
C SER A 196 -2.83 27.81 11.50
N ALA A 197 -3.10 27.66 12.80
CA ALA A 197 -3.81 28.71 13.53
C ALA A 197 -3.09 30.03 13.23
N PRO A 198 -3.79 31.10 12.83
CA PRO A 198 -3.15 32.35 12.45
C PRO A 198 -2.21 32.74 13.59
N VAL A 199 -0.89 32.67 13.36
CA VAL A 199 0.06 33.21 14.31
C VAL A 199 -0.23 34.71 14.32
N PRO A 200 -0.62 35.29 15.47
CA PRO A 200 -0.93 36.71 15.51
C PRO A 200 0.26 37.48 14.95
N GLU A 201 0.04 38.21 13.87
CA GLU A 201 1.10 38.99 13.22
C GLU A 201 1.76 39.91 14.26
N PRO A 202 3.04 40.29 14.08
CA PRO A 202 3.72 41.21 15.00
C PRO A 202 2.89 42.47 15.34
N THR A 203 2.06 42.92 14.40
CA THR A 203 1.12 44.03 14.58
C THR A 203 0.04 43.75 15.64
N THR A 204 -0.41 42.50 15.79
CA THR A 204 -1.37 42.08 16.81
C THR A 204 -0.75 42.18 18.21
N TRP A 205 0.53 41.81 18.34
CA TRP A 205 1.29 41.99 19.58
C TRP A 205 1.48 43.47 19.90
N ALA A 206 1.79 44.27 18.88
CA ALA A 206 1.92 45.71 19.03
C ALA A 206 0.60 46.36 19.49
N MET A 207 -0.53 45.98 18.89
CA MET A 207 -1.87 46.46 19.27
C MET A 207 -2.24 46.05 20.71
N LEU A 208 -1.90 44.82 21.11
CA LEU A 208 -2.16 44.33 22.46
C LEU A 208 -1.31 45.07 23.51
N LEU A 209 -0.01 45.27 23.23
CA LEU A 209 0.88 46.06 24.09
C LEU A 209 0.48 47.55 24.13
N LEU A 210 0.00 48.09 23.00
CA LEU A 210 -0.54 49.45 22.94
C LEU A 210 -1.83 49.57 23.76
N GLY A 211 -2.72 48.57 23.69
CA GLY A 211 -3.91 48.48 24.54
C GLY A 211 -3.57 48.46 26.03
N PHE A 212 -2.61 47.62 26.45
CA PHE A 212 -2.20 47.56 27.85
C PHE A 212 -1.48 48.84 28.32
N SER A 213 -0.62 49.41 27.49
CA SER A 213 0.09 50.65 27.83
C SER A 213 -0.83 51.86 27.93
N THR A 214 -1.83 51.98 27.03
CA THR A 214 -2.82 53.06 27.08
C THR A 214 -3.73 52.97 28.31
N ILE A 215 -4.20 51.77 28.65
CA ILE A 215 -4.99 51.53 29.88
C ILE A 215 -4.15 51.85 31.12
N GLY A 216 -2.91 51.34 31.19
CA GLY A 216 -2.00 51.61 32.31
C GLY A 216 -1.70 53.11 32.48
N TYR A 217 -1.46 53.82 31.38
CA TYR A 217 -1.25 55.27 31.38
C TYR A 217 -2.48 56.04 31.88
N ALA A 218 -3.68 55.67 31.42
CA ALA A 218 -4.93 56.30 31.84
C ALA A 218 -5.18 56.13 33.35
N ILE A 219 -4.91 54.95 33.92
CA ILE A 219 -5.03 54.67 35.36
C ILE A 219 -4.01 55.52 36.16
N ARG A 220 -2.76 55.61 35.69
CA ARG A 220 -1.72 56.41 36.35
C ARG A 220 -2.10 57.89 36.42
N ARG A 221 -2.64 58.44 35.33
CA ARG A 221 -3.05 59.86 35.27
C ARG A 221 -4.20 60.17 36.24
N ARG A 222 -5.14 59.24 36.43
CA ARG A 222 -6.23 59.40 37.41
C ARG A 222 -5.72 59.43 38.85
N ARG A 223 -4.72 58.61 39.21
CA ARG A 223 -4.16 58.61 40.58
C ARG A 223 -3.44 59.91 40.94
N LEU A 224 -2.79 60.56 39.97
CA LEU A 224 -2.09 61.83 40.18
C LEU A 224 -3.02 63.05 40.27
N ALA A 225 -4.28 62.92 39.85
CA ALA A 225 -5.27 64.00 39.94
C ALA A 225 -6.03 64.05 41.29
N PHE A 226 -5.82 63.03 42.15
CA PHE A 226 -6.44 62.91 43.47
C PHE A 226 -5.42 62.87 44.62
N ALA A 227 -4.16 63.24 44.35
CA ALA A 227 -3.12 63.48 45.34
C ALA A 227 -2.72 64.96 45.27
#